data_AF-A0AAV0NIY7-F1
#
_entry.id   AF-A0AAV0NIY7-F1
#
_cell.length_a   1.000
_cell.length_b   1.000
_cell.length_c   1.000
_cell.angle_alpha   90.00
_cell.angle_beta   90.00
_cell.angle_gamma   90.00
#
_symmetry.space_group_name_H-M   'P 1'
#
loop_
_entity.id
_entity.type
_entity.pdbx_description
1 polymer ?
#
loop_
_entity_poly.entity_id
_entity_poly.type
_entity_poly.pdbx_seq_one_letter_code
_entity_poly.pdbx_strand_id
1 'polypeptide(L)'
;MENGESVNRRRKRMGDDTTGENQIQARLIIPDFLSLQECKELEFIHRSCSTVGYRPNVFSTTLSHLIATNSPQLIIPFLSIRDRLKEKVEEFFGCEYELSVEFTGLISWTRGASIGWHTDDNRPYLKQRHFTVSMRLLLLCFSICSILWSLLAVFLICFLLLSKAVCYLNTYGQDFKGGLFHFRDGHPNTVVPTAGAVSIYTADDRNVHSVDEILEGERLTLAMWFSRDSAHDEDTKLISLLSSNMPCSSSKVSEELLLPKPASSNMYWFCPDQEQNEESGFDICCARIYVAGFDVYSTEEELSCSDFSELLQQPLQLARSNVLFEQEFTNVLHALQAVQFYLWKGTTPEDSEGVRKRKISLLSELEQGKVASMKSMFVKDNELANKMFRDDKCCLHEFDWAEFTVSVDELERYSRRLQKELVMSLPHWKTQQIIYKATL
;
A
#
# COMPACT_ATOMS: atom_id res chain seq x y z
N MET A 1 46.79 0.08 79.10
CA MET A 1 46.92 1.54 79.23
C MET A 1 46.77 2.08 77.81
N GLU A 2 45.53 2.29 77.37
CA GLU A 2 44.81 3.58 77.44
C GLU A 2 45.51 4.64 76.57
N ASN A 3 44.89 5.45 75.71
CA ASN A 3 43.51 5.73 75.30
C ASN A 3 43.58 6.68 74.07
N GLY A 4 42.49 6.83 73.32
CA GLY A 4 42.20 8.02 72.48
C GLY A 4 42.33 7.81 70.97
N GLU A 5 41.25 7.49 70.26
CA GLU A 5 40.28 8.41 69.63
C GLU A 5 40.80 9.20 68.41
N SER A 6 40.39 8.79 67.21
CA SER A 6 39.50 9.59 66.35
C SER A 6 39.21 8.85 65.04
N VAL A 7 37.95 8.43 64.92
CA VAL A 7 37.35 7.81 63.74
C VAL A 7 37.13 8.90 62.68
N ASN A 8 37.94 8.92 61.62
CA ASN A 8 37.70 9.81 60.49
C ASN A 8 36.76 9.14 59.47
N ARG A 9 35.45 9.25 59.71
CA ARG A 9 34.40 8.95 58.72
C ARG A 9 34.48 9.98 57.58
N ARG A 10 35.26 9.69 56.54
CA ARG A 10 35.07 10.31 55.23
C ARG A 10 33.78 9.76 54.62
N ARG A 11 32.67 10.49 54.83
CA ARG A 11 31.48 10.43 53.97
C ARG A 11 31.93 10.64 52.53
N LYS A 12 32.04 9.57 51.76
CA LYS A 12 32.09 9.63 50.30
C LYS A 12 30.72 10.14 49.88
N ARG A 13 30.67 11.39 49.40
CA ARG A 13 29.45 11.99 48.86
C ARG A 13 28.96 11.10 47.73
N MET A 14 27.73 10.63 47.90
CA MET A 14 26.86 10.15 46.85
C MET A 14 26.51 11.39 46.01
N GLY A 15 27.27 11.64 44.94
CA GLY A 15 26.69 12.20 43.71
C GLY A 15 26.39 10.97 42.87
N ASP A 16 25.14 10.60 42.62
CA ASP A 16 24.13 11.38 41.90
C ASP A 16 24.73 12.01 40.64
N ASP A 17 25.06 11.13 39.71
CA ASP A 17 25.32 11.48 38.32
C ASP A 17 24.96 10.25 37.45
N THR A 18 23.67 9.88 37.51
CA THR A 18 23.02 9.00 36.52
C THR A 18 21.58 9.46 36.32
N THR A 19 21.38 10.73 35.98
CA THR A 19 20.21 11.13 35.18
C THR A 19 20.59 11.00 33.71
N GLY A 20 20.81 9.76 33.27
CA GLY A 20 20.58 9.42 31.88
C GLY A 20 19.08 9.30 31.74
N GLU A 21 18.43 10.35 31.22
CA GLU A 21 17.08 10.22 30.70
C GLU A 21 17.12 9.14 29.60
N ASN A 22 16.83 7.90 29.98
CA ASN A 22 16.48 6.86 29.03
C ASN A 22 15.20 7.33 28.33
N GLN A 23 15.34 8.08 27.24
CA GLN A 23 14.24 8.34 26.33
C GLN A 23 13.75 6.99 25.84
N ILE A 24 12.63 6.54 26.39
CA ILE A 24 12.02 5.26 26.07
C ILE A 24 11.70 5.28 24.57
N GLN A 25 12.39 4.42 23.81
CA GLN A 25 12.11 4.22 22.40
C GLN A 25 10.72 3.57 22.28
N ALA A 26 9.71 4.40 22.02
CA ALA A 26 8.33 3.96 21.95
C ALA A 26 8.07 3.28 20.59
N ARG A 27 8.10 1.95 20.61
CA ARG A 27 7.68 1.08 19.50
C ARG A 27 6.78 -0.03 20.03
N LEU A 28 5.80 -0.43 19.23
CA LEU A 28 4.85 -1.50 19.55
C LEU A 28 4.73 -2.44 18.35
N ILE A 29 4.86 -3.74 18.59
CA ILE A 29 4.60 -4.78 17.59
C ILE A 29 3.39 -5.57 18.07
N ILE A 30 2.35 -5.63 17.23
CA ILE A 30 1.13 -6.37 17.53
C ILE A 30 1.01 -7.50 16.51
N PRO A 31 1.12 -8.78 16.91
CA PRO A 31 0.83 -9.90 16.02
C PRO A 31 -0.67 -10.00 15.75
N ASP A 32 -1.04 -10.62 14.63
CA ASP A 32 -2.43 -10.95 14.28
C ASP A 32 -3.42 -9.77 14.37
N PHE A 33 -2.93 -8.55 14.08
CA PHE A 33 -3.75 -7.35 14.09
C PHE A 33 -4.73 -7.31 12.92
N LEU A 34 -4.30 -7.74 11.72
CA LEU A 34 -5.17 -8.01 10.59
C LEU A 34 -5.42 -9.51 10.49
N SER A 35 -6.64 -9.87 10.12
CA SER A 35 -6.94 -11.23 9.71
C SER A 35 -6.23 -11.57 8.39
N LEU A 36 -5.95 -12.85 8.18
CA LEU A 36 -5.38 -13.32 6.90
C LEU A 36 -6.29 -12.99 5.70
N GLN A 37 -7.60 -12.93 5.90
CA GLN A 37 -8.55 -12.54 4.87
C GLN A 37 -8.39 -11.06 4.49
N GLU A 38 -8.25 -10.16 5.46
CA GLU A 38 -7.95 -8.74 5.22
C GLU A 38 -6.60 -8.59 4.51
N CYS A 39 -5.57 -9.34 4.92
CA CYS A 39 -4.28 -9.34 4.24
C CYS A 39 -4.42 -9.73 2.76
N LYS A 40 -5.13 -10.82 2.46
CA LYS A 40 -5.31 -11.31 1.08
C LYS A 40 -6.17 -10.38 0.23
N GLU A 41 -7.18 -9.74 0.81
CA GLU A 41 -7.98 -8.71 0.13
C GLU A 41 -7.12 -7.49 -0.24
N LEU A 42 -6.24 -7.03 0.66
CA LEU A 42 -5.31 -5.95 0.37
C LEU A 42 -4.21 -6.36 -0.62
N GLU A 43 -3.69 -7.60 -0.57
CA GLU A 43 -2.77 -8.12 -1.59
C GLU A 43 -3.43 -8.12 -2.98
N PHE A 44 -4.69 -8.56 -3.09
CA PHE A 44 -5.47 -8.49 -4.32
C PHE A 44 -5.56 -7.07 -4.86
N ILE A 45 -5.96 -6.10 -4.01
CA ILE A 45 -6.10 -4.70 -4.43
C ILE A 45 -4.74 -4.14 -4.88
N HIS A 46 -3.66 -4.45 -4.16
CA HIS A 46 -2.32 -4.00 -4.54
C HIS A 46 -1.90 -4.56 -5.90
N ARG A 47 -1.92 -5.88 -6.05
CA ARG A 47 -1.48 -6.56 -7.28
C ARG A 47 -2.34 -6.22 -8.49
N SER A 48 -3.58 -5.77 -8.27
CA SER A 48 -4.49 -5.36 -9.32
C SER A 48 -4.38 -3.90 -9.72
N CYS A 49 -3.89 -3.02 -8.84
CA CYS A 49 -3.99 -1.56 -9.03
C CYS A 49 -2.68 -0.81 -8.81
N SER A 50 -1.55 -1.51 -8.59
CA SER A 50 -0.27 -0.86 -8.32
C SER A 50 0.29 -0.12 -9.53
N THR A 51 1.06 0.92 -9.24
CA THR A 51 1.92 1.64 -10.20
C THR A 51 3.38 1.55 -9.76
N VAL A 52 4.30 1.89 -10.66
CA VAL A 52 5.72 2.07 -10.33
C VAL A 52 5.86 3.14 -9.25
N GLY A 53 6.46 2.74 -8.13
CA GLY A 53 6.70 3.60 -6.99
C GLY A 53 7.90 4.53 -7.19
N TYR A 54 8.06 5.48 -6.28
CA TYR A 54 9.12 6.48 -6.35
C TYR A 54 10.53 5.95 -6.10
N ARG A 55 10.68 4.70 -5.64
CA ARG A 55 11.97 4.03 -5.43
C ARG A 55 12.15 2.91 -6.46
N PRO A 56 13.39 2.63 -6.89
CA PRO A 56 13.69 1.45 -7.69
C PRO A 56 13.11 0.19 -7.05
N ASN A 57 12.55 -0.69 -7.88
CA ASN A 57 12.00 -2.00 -7.48
C ASN A 57 10.83 -1.94 -6.46
N VAL A 58 10.19 -0.78 -6.31
CA VAL A 58 9.03 -0.59 -5.41
C VAL A 58 7.79 -0.26 -6.23
N PHE A 59 6.66 -0.86 -5.88
CA PHE A 59 5.34 -0.52 -6.43
C PHE A 59 4.43 0.04 -5.34
N SER A 60 3.48 0.88 -5.73
CA SER A 60 2.56 1.53 -4.78
C SER A 60 1.13 1.62 -5.30
N THR A 61 0.18 1.43 -4.39
CA THR A 61 -1.25 1.71 -4.59
C THR A 61 -1.72 2.65 -3.48
N THR A 62 -1.97 3.91 -3.82
CA THR A 62 -2.54 4.90 -2.88
C THR A 62 -4.06 4.95 -3.02
N LEU A 63 -4.76 5.40 -1.98
CA LEU A 63 -6.20 5.60 -2.05
C LEU A 63 -6.59 6.64 -3.13
N SER A 64 -5.78 7.67 -3.30
CA SER A 64 -5.96 8.65 -4.38
C SER A 64 -5.80 8.05 -5.78
N HIS A 65 -4.88 7.10 -5.96
CA HIS A 65 -4.70 6.40 -7.22
C HIS A 65 -5.92 5.56 -7.56
N LEU A 66 -6.48 4.81 -6.60
CA LEU A 66 -7.71 4.04 -6.79
C LEU A 66 -8.88 4.92 -7.27
N ILE A 67 -9.01 6.14 -6.72
CA ILE A 67 -10.02 7.10 -7.18
C ILE A 67 -9.70 7.58 -8.60
N ALA A 68 -8.44 7.94 -8.88
CA ALA A 68 -8.01 8.46 -10.17
C ALA A 68 -8.16 7.44 -11.31
N THR A 69 -8.03 6.14 -11.01
CA THR A 69 -8.20 5.05 -11.99
C THR A 69 -9.63 4.49 -12.02
N ASN A 70 -10.62 5.29 -11.60
CA ASN A 70 -12.03 4.91 -11.60
C ASN A 70 -12.32 3.58 -10.86
N SER A 71 -11.58 3.31 -9.79
CA SER A 71 -11.80 2.19 -8.86
C SER A 71 -12.02 2.64 -7.40
N PRO A 72 -12.77 3.74 -7.13
CA PRO A 72 -12.89 4.29 -5.78
C PRO A 72 -13.56 3.32 -4.81
N GLN A 73 -14.41 2.39 -5.26
CA GLN A 73 -15.02 1.36 -4.43
C GLN A 73 -13.98 0.52 -3.66
N LEU A 74 -12.76 0.38 -4.20
CA LEU A 74 -11.69 -0.40 -3.56
C LEU A 74 -11.07 0.30 -2.34
N ILE A 75 -11.49 1.53 -1.97
CA ILE A 75 -11.10 2.13 -0.69
C ILE A 75 -11.86 1.53 0.50
N ILE A 76 -13.02 0.91 0.27
CA ILE A 76 -13.91 0.41 1.33
C ILE A 76 -13.22 -0.62 2.24
N PRO A 77 -12.46 -1.62 1.72
CA PRO A 77 -11.73 -2.57 2.58
C PRO A 77 -10.70 -1.94 3.52
N PHE A 78 -10.24 -0.71 3.24
CA PHE A 78 -9.28 -0.03 4.10
C PHE A 78 -9.93 0.60 5.33
N LEU A 79 -11.22 0.94 5.30
CA LEU A 79 -11.81 1.85 6.28
C LEU A 79 -11.73 1.32 7.72
N SER A 80 -12.19 0.08 7.93
CA SER A 80 -12.12 -0.53 9.27
C SER A 80 -10.69 -0.73 9.75
N ILE A 81 -9.74 -0.96 8.84
CA ILE A 81 -8.32 -1.13 9.17
C ILE A 81 -7.73 0.22 9.57
N ARG A 82 -8.04 1.29 8.82
CA ARG A 82 -7.61 2.67 9.12
C ARG A 82 -8.11 3.10 10.49
N ASP A 83 -9.39 2.90 10.78
CA ASP A 83 -10.01 3.27 12.05
C ASP A 83 -9.37 2.52 13.23
N ARG A 84 -9.32 1.17 13.16
CA ARG A 84 -8.69 0.33 14.19
C ARG A 84 -7.22 0.69 14.41
N LEU A 85 -6.48 0.98 13.34
CA LEU A 85 -5.05 1.26 13.44
C LEU A 85 -4.81 2.65 14.02
N LYS A 86 -5.60 3.65 13.62
CA LYS A 86 -5.58 4.99 14.21
C LYS A 86 -5.86 4.92 15.72
N GLU A 87 -6.92 4.24 16.13
CA GLU A 87 -7.25 4.04 17.56
C GLU A 87 -6.09 3.40 18.33
N LYS A 88 -5.44 2.36 17.78
CA LYS A 88 -4.30 1.72 18.44
C LYS A 88 -3.05 2.57 18.51
N VAL A 89 -2.80 3.39 17.48
CA VAL A 89 -1.69 4.35 17.49
C VAL A 89 -1.94 5.42 18.55
N GLU A 90 -3.17 5.94 18.61
CA GLU A 90 -3.58 6.92 19.60
C GLU A 90 -3.49 6.40 21.04
N GLU A 91 -4.01 5.19 21.30
CA GLU A 91 -3.91 4.50 22.60
C GLU A 91 -2.44 4.29 23.02
N PHE A 92 -1.59 3.84 22.09
CA PHE A 92 -0.18 3.55 22.41
C PHE A 92 0.62 4.80 22.76
N PHE A 93 0.35 5.93 22.09
CA PHE A 93 1.04 7.19 22.33
C PHE A 93 0.33 8.10 23.35
N GLY A 94 -0.84 7.72 23.86
CA GLY A 94 -1.64 8.52 24.78
C GLY A 94 -2.09 9.85 24.15
N CYS A 95 -2.59 9.78 22.91
CA CYS A 95 -2.97 10.93 22.10
C CYS A 95 -4.34 10.75 21.43
N GLU A 96 -5.29 10.19 22.18
CA GLU A 96 -6.66 9.91 21.75
C GLU A 96 -7.33 11.12 21.10
N TYR A 97 -7.87 10.90 19.90
CA TYR A 97 -8.57 11.89 19.08
C TYR A 97 -7.70 13.06 18.56
N GLU A 98 -6.38 13.01 18.72
CA GLU A 98 -5.48 14.09 18.31
C GLU A 98 -4.81 13.86 16.95
N LEU A 99 -4.90 12.65 16.38
CA LEU A 99 -4.22 12.31 15.13
C LEU A 99 -5.14 12.45 13.92
N SER A 100 -4.60 13.01 12.84
CA SER A 100 -5.11 12.88 11.48
C SER A 100 -4.28 11.84 10.71
N VAL A 101 -4.93 11.07 9.84
CA VAL A 101 -4.23 10.19 8.90
C VAL A 101 -3.63 11.05 7.80
N GLU A 102 -2.30 11.10 7.68
CA GLU A 102 -1.60 11.90 6.65
C GLU A 102 -1.48 11.13 5.33
N PHE A 103 -1.37 9.80 5.40
CA PHE A 103 -1.18 8.95 4.23
C PHE A 103 -1.61 7.52 4.53
N THR A 104 -2.27 6.88 3.55
CA THR A 104 -2.56 5.45 3.49
C THR A 104 -2.11 4.90 2.14
N GLY A 105 -1.29 3.87 2.13
CA GLY A 105 -0.89 3.22 0.88
C GLY A 105 -0.41 1.79 1.04
N LEU A 106 -0.73 0.97 0.04
CA LEU A 106 -0.14 -0.35 -0.14
C LEU A 106 1.20 -0.19 -0.87
N ILE A 107 2.24 -0.79 -0.33
CA ILE A 107 3.60 -0.71 -0.84
C ILE A 107 4.13 -2.12 -0.99
N SER A 108 4.66 -2.44 -2.16
CA SER A 108 5.40 -3.67 -2.37
C SER A 108 6.84 -3.44 -2.77
N TRP A 109 7.72 -4.24 -2.19
CA TRP A 109 9.15 -4.24 -2.44
C TRP A 109 9.48 -5.53 -3.15
N THR A 110 10.05 -5.44 -4.35
CA THR A 110 10.45 -6.60 -5.14
C THR A 110 11.95 -6.80 -5.12
N ARG A 111 12.42 -7.90 -5.71
CA ARG A 111 13.84 -8.25 -5.78
C ARG A 111 14.75 -7.04 -6.12
N GLY A 112 15.79 -6.84 -5.33
CA GLY A 112 16.72 -5.71 -5.45
C GLY A 112 16.28 -4.43 -4.74
N ALA A 113 15.03 -4.34 -4.26
CA ALA A 113 14.60 -3.22 -3.44
C ALA A 113 15.24 -3.28 -2.05
N SER A 114 15.78 -2.17 -1.56
CA SER A 114 16.29 -2.01 -0.20
C SER A 114 16.18 -0.55 0.23
N ILE A 115 16.27 -0.29 1.53
CA ILE A 115 16.42 1.08 2.02
C ILE A 115 17.38 1.09 3.19
N GLY A 116 18.45 1.87 3.04
CA GLY A 116 19.42 2.10 4.10
C GLY A 116 18.82 2.84 5.30
N TRP A 117 19.65 3.04 6.31
CA TRP A 117 19.22 3.69 7.55
C TRP A 117 18.66 5.10 7.31
N HIS A 118 17.42 5.34 7.74
CA HIS A 118 16.74 6.62 7.58
C HIS A 118 15.70 6.84 8.70
N THR A 119 15.20 8.08 8.75
CA THR A 119 14.04 8.49 9.52
C THR A 119 12.95 8.96 8.55
N ASP A 120 11.69 8.87 8.96
CA ASP A 120 10.56 9.26 8.10
C ASP A 120 10.29 10.78 8.14
N ASP A 121 10.79 11.48 9.17
CA ASP A 121 10.68 12.93 9.35
C ASP A 121 11.55 13.78 8.39
N ASN A 122 12.31 13.15 7.50
CA ASN A 122 13.31 13.81 6.64
C ASN A 122 12.74 14.61 5.45
N ARG A 123 11.41 14.83 5.36
CA ARG A 123 10.82 15.63 4.26
C ARG A 123 11.11 17.13 4.45
N PRO A 124 11.36 17.91 3.37
CA PRO A 124 11.71 19.34 3.48
C PRO A 124 10.67 20.18 4.26
N TYR A 125 9.38 19.87 4.14
CA TYR A 125 8.32 20.54 4.91
C TYR A 125 8.27 20.10 6.38
N LEU A 126 8.75 18.90 6.71
CA LEU A 126 8.89 18.40 8.08
C LEU A 126 10.13 19.02 8.77
N LYS A 127 11.23 19.24 8.03
CA LYS A 127 12.37 20.05 8.50
C LYS A 127 11.97 21.50 8.83
N GLN A 128 11.04 22.08 8.08
CA GLN A 128 10.53 23.43 8.33
C GLN A 128 9.67 23.53 9.61
N ARG A 129 9.10 22.43 10.13
CA ARG A 129 8.37 22.44 11.41
C ARG A 129 9.33 22.65 12.60
N HIS A 130 10.54 22.09 12.56
CA HIS A 130 11.58 22.40 13.54
C HIS A 130 12.02 23.87 13.49
N PHE A 131 12.16 24.46 12.30
CA PHE A 131 12.62 25.85 12.12
C PHE A 131 11.56 26.92 12.40
N THR A 132 10.30 26.69 12.00
CA THR A 132 9.21 27.69 12.18
C THR A 132 8.85 27.83 13.66
N VAL A 133 8.89 26.73 14.42
CA VAL A 133 8.77 26.75 15.88
C VAL A 133 9.96 27.48 16.48
N SER A 134 11.19 27.17 16.08
CA SER A 134 12.40 27.85 16.60
C SER A 134 12.38 29.38 16.41
N MET A 135 11.86 29.87 15.27
CA MET A 135 11.82 31.31 14.98
C MET A 135 10.66 32.04 15.67
N ARG A 136 9.49 31.40 15.87
CA ARG A 136 8.39 31.94 16.68
C ARG A 136 8.67 31.88 18.19
N LEU A 137 9.46 30.89 18.64
CA LEU A 137 9.88 30.71 20.03
C LEU A 137 10.86 31.81 20.47
N LEU A 138 11.82 32.21 19.60
CA LEU A 138 12.75 33.30 19.91
C LEU A 138 12.06 34.66 20.12
N LEU A 139 10.91 34.88 19.48
CA LEU A 139 10.12 36.11 19.59
C LEU A 139 9.16 36.13 20.80
N LEU A 140 8.79 34.97 21.36
CA LEU A 140 7.95 34.87 22.56
C LEU A 140 8.74 34.64 23.86
N CYS A 141 10.02 34.25 23.78
CA CYS A 141 10.84 33.88 24.94
C CYS A 141 11.43 35.03 25.77
N PHE A 142 11.05 36.30 25.53
CA PHE A 142 11.57 37.40 26.36
C PHE A 142 10.84 37.62 27.70
N SER A 143 9.83 36.83 28.09
CA SER A 143 9.03 37.22 29.27
C SER A 143 8.41 36.14 30.18
N ILE A 144 8.74 34.83 30.12
CA ILE A 144 8.06 33.89 31.05
C ILE A 144 8.97 32.85 31.73
N CYS A 145 8.68 32.69 33.04
CA CYS A 145 9.33 31.92 34.09
C CYS A 145 9.53 30.42 33.75
N SER A 146 10.56 29.80 34.35
CA SER A 146 11.07 28.44 34.06
C SER A 146 10.04 27.31 34.15
N ILE A 147 8.96 27.46 34.93
CA ILE A 147 7.87 26.47 35.03
C ILE A 147 7.02 26.44 33.75
N LEU A 148 6.85 27.59 33.09
CA LEU A 148 6.16 27.66 31.81
C LEU A 148 6.97 26.98 30.72
N TRP A 149 8.29 26.88 30.86
CA TRP A 149 9.18 26.25 29.89
C TRP A 149 9.00 24.73 29.84
N SER A 150 8.83 24.07 30.99
CA SER A 150 8.53 22.64 31.06
C SER A 150 7.16 22.32 30.47
N LEU A 151 6.15 23.15 30.77
CA LEU A 151 4.81 23.01 30.17
C LEU A 151 4.80 23.36 28.68
N LEU A 152 5.54 24.38 28.23
CA LEU A 152 5.71 24.70 26.81
C LEU A 152 6.47 23.61 26.08
N ALA A 153 7.48 23.00 26.68
CA ALA A 153 8.25 21.91 26.08
C ALA A 153 7.39 20.66 25.91
N VAL A 154 6.56 20.31 26.91
CA VAL A 154 5.53 19.27 26.76
C VAL A 154 4.52 19.66 25.67
N PHE A 155 4.06 20.92 25.63
CA PHE A 155 3.18 21.42 24.55
C PHE A 155 3.85 21.44 23.16
N LEU A 156 5.16 21.69 23.07
CA LEU A 156 5.95 21.73 21.82
C LEU A 156 6.26 20.32 21.30
N ILE A 157 6.64 19.40 22.19
CA ILE A 157 6.80 17.97 21.89
C ILE A 157 5.44 17.41 21.42
N CYS A 158 4.35 17.95 21.98
CA CYS A 158 3.01 17.62 21.53
C CYS A 158 2.63 18.15 20.13
N PHE A 159 3.37 19.04 19.49
CA PHE A 159 3.02 19.55 18.15
C PHE A 159 3.68 18.79 17.00
N LEU A 160 4.60 17.86 17.28
CA LEU A 160 5.47 17.26 16.26
C LEU A 160 5.41 15.73 16.21
N LEU A 161 4.43 15.10 16.87
CA LEU A 161 4.30 13.64 16.82
C LEU A 161 3.86 13.22 15.41
N LEU A 162 4.84 12.86 14.60
CA LEU A 162 4.68 12.07 13.39
C LEU A 162 4.88 10.62 13.81
N SER A 163 3.87 9.78 13.61
CA SER A 163 3.95 8.35 13.87
C SER A 163 3.65 7.56 12.60
N LYS A 164 4.11 6.32 12.59
CA LYS A 164 3.96 5.41 11.47
C LYS A 164 3.48 4.06 11.98
N ALA A 165 2.58 3.48 11.20
CA ALA A 165 2.20 2.10 11.34
C ALA A 165 2.45 1.34 10.03
N VAL A 166 3.08 0.17 10.14
CA VAL A 166 3.36 -0.71 9.02
C VAL A 166 2.74 -2.07 9.30
N CYS A 167 1.69 -2.40 8.56
CA CYS A 167 1.03 -3.69 8.59
C CYS A 167 1.65 -4.60 7.53
N TYR A 168 2.09 -5.79 7.92
CA TYR A 168 2.64 -6.78 6.99
C TYR A 168 1.52 -7.61 6.39
N LEU A 169 1.47 -7.70 5.06
CA LEU A 169 0.40 -8.42 4.36
C LEU A 169 0.81 -9.85 4.02
N ASN A 170 2.10 -10.13 3.92
CA ASN A 170 2.63 -11.45 3.66
C ASN A 170 3.87 -11.76 4.50
N THR A 171 4.30 -13.02 4.49
CA THR A 171 5.19 -13.59 5.51
C THR A 171 6.60 -13.84 4.98
N TYR A 172 7.59 -13.36 5.74
CA TYR A 172 9.00 -13.62 5.48
C TYR A 172 9.32 -15.12 5.50
N GLY A 173 10.15 -15.58 4.56
CA GLY A 173 10.54 -16.98 4.41
C GLY A 173 9.47 -17.87 3.79
N GLN A 174 8.24 -17.37 3.65
CA GLN A 174 7.13 -18.11 3.04
C GLN A 174 6.67 -17.50 1.70
N ASP A 175 6.59 -16.17 1.62
CA ASP A 175 6.14 -15.43 0.43
C ASP A 175 7.27 -14.62 -0.23
N PHE A 176 8.31 -14.27 0.54
CA PHE A 176 9.49 -13.56 0.06
C PHE A 176 10.72 -13.86 0.93
N LYS A 177 11.93 -13.58 0.43
CA LYS A 177 13.20 -13.69 1.17
C LYS A 177 13.96 -12.36 1.15
N GLY A 178 14.81 -12.14 2.15
CA GLY A 178 15.40 -10.82 2.41
C GLY A 178 14.39 -9.87 3.05
N GLY A 179 14.56 -8.55 2.93
CA GLY A 179 13.52 -7.60 3.33
C GLY A 179 13.17 -7.53 4.82
N LEU A 180 14.07 -7.98 5.70
CA LEU A 180 13.90 -7.84 7.14
C LEU A 180 13.87 -6.35 7.51
N PHE A 181 13.04 -6.01 8.48
CA PHE A 181 12.89 -4.64 8.95
C PHE A 181 13.71 -4.42 10.20
N HIS A 182 14.65 -3.49 10.15
CA HIS A 182 15.59 -3.25 11.23
C HIS A 182 15.39 -1.87 11.84
N PHE A 183 15.49 -1.81 13.15
CA PHE A 183 15.73 -0.59 13.89
C PHE A 183 17.19 -0.56 14.33
N ARG A 184 17.81 0.61 14.22
CA ARG A 184 19.23 0.79 14.55
C ARG A 184 19.51 0.50 16.02
N ASP A 185 18.63 0.99 16.88
CA ASP A 185 18.77 0.95 18.33
C ASP A 185 17.47 0.42 18.98
N GLY A 186 17.58 -0.08 20.22
CA GLY A 186 16.44 -0.56 21.02
C GLY A 186 15.98 -1.98 20.73
N HIS A 187 14.85 -2.35 21.35
CA HIS A 187 14.26 -3.68 21.23
C HIS A 187 12.78 -3.61 20.81
N PRO A 188 12.32 -4.46 19.87
CA PRO A 188 13.16 -5.30 18.99
C PRO A 188 13.99 -4.45 18.01
N ASN A 189 15.23 -4.88 17.75
CA ASN A 189 16.11 -4.30 16.73
C ASN A 189 15.80 -4.85 15.33
N THR A 190 15.12 -5.99 15.24
CA THR A 190 14.68 -6.61 13.99
C THR A 190 13.26 -7.09 14.16
N VAL A 191 12.40 -6.70 13.21
CA VAL A 191 11.04 -7.19 13.08
C VAL A 191 11.01 -8.14 11.89
N VAL A 192 10.59 -9.37 12.13
CA VAL A 192 10.37 -10.37 11.08
C VAL A 192 8.96 -10.19 10.53
N PRO A 193 8.78 -9.75 9.27
CA PRO A 193 7.46 -9.56 8.68
C PRO A 193 6.64 -10.85 8.72
N THR A 194 5.45 -10.77 9.30
CA THR A 194 4.50 -11.88 9.40
C THR A 194 3.13 -11.34 9.03
N ALA A 195 2.42 -12.01 8.10
CA ALA A 195 1.10 -11.58 7.65
C ALA A 195 0.17 -11.31 8.85
N GLY A 196 -0.47 -10.15 8.85
CA GLY A 196 -1.38 -9.72 9.93
C GLY A 196 -0.71 -8.95 11.05
N ALA A 197 0.62 -9.02 11.21
CA ALA A 197 1.32 -8.25 12.23
C ALA A 197 1.45 -6.76 11.84
N VAL A 198 1.49 -5.89 12.84
CA VAL A 198 1.72 -4.45 12.66
C VAL A 198 2.86 -3.94 13.54
N SER A 199 3.66 -3.03 12.99
CA SER A 199 4.68 -2.26 13.71
C SER A 199 4.26 -0.80 13.82
N ILE A 200 4.14 -0.29 15.04
CA ILE A 200 3.80 1.11 15.37
C ILE A 200 5.01 1.77 16.02
N TYR A 201 5.43 2.92 15.53
CA TYR A 201 6.61 3.63 16.05
C TYR A 201 6.58 5.12 15.67
N THR A 202 7.35 5.95 16.37
CA THR A 202 7.52 7.38 16.01
C THR A 202 8.38 7.52 14.77
N ALA A 203 8.12 8.52 13.92
CA ALA A 203 8.80 8.70 12.63
C ALA A 203 10.15 9.44 12.72
N ASP A 204 10.59 9.81 13.92
CA ASP A 204 11.75 10.65 14.20
C ASP A 204 13.05 9.85 14.38
N ASP A 205 14.13 10.55 14.75
CA ASP A 205 15.47 10.00 14.98
C ASP A 205 15.56 8.98 16.13
N ARG A 206 14.53 8.89 16.97
CA ARG A 206 14.41 7.82 17.95
C ARG A 206 14.12 6.49 17.30
N ASN A 207 13.69 6.42 16.04
CA ASN A 207 13.36 5.17 15.37
C ASN A 207 14.01 5.08 13.99
N VAL A 208 15.32 5.33 13.93
CA VAL A 208 16.08 5.10 12.70
C VAL A 208 15.96 3.64 12.27
N HIS A 209 15.57 3.42 11.02
CA HIS A 209 15.28 2.09 10.50
C HIS A 209 15.77 1.86 9.07
N SER A 210 15.84 0.59 8.68
CA SER A 210 16.21 0.12 7.35
C SER A 210 15.40 -1.11 6.96
N VAL A 211 15.38 -1.42 5.67
CA VAL A 211 14.87 -2.69 5.14
C VAL A 211 15.99 -3.31 4.32
N ASP A 212 16.34 -4.56 4.65
CA ASP A 212 17.30 -5.34 3.89
C ASP A 212 16.84 -5.52 2.44
N GLU A 213 17.79 -5.84 1.55
CA GLU A 213 17.46 -6.15 0.17
C GLU A 213 16.48 -7.32 0.07
N ILE A 214 15.46 -7.17 -0.78
CA ILE A 214 14.59 -8.28 -1.17
C ILE A 214 15.38 -9.18 -2.13
N LEU A 215 15.48 -10.46 -1.80
CA LEU A 215 16.25 -11.42 -2.60
C LEU A 215 15.35 -12.23 -3.54
N GLU A 216 14.15 -12.57 -3.08
CA GLU A 216 13.15 -13.37 -3.79
C GLU A 216 11.74 -12.92 -3.40
N GLY A 217 10.80 -12.99 -4.35
CA GLY A 217 9.39 -12.66 -4.12
C GLY A 217 9.11 -11.16 -3.99
N GLU A 218 7.92 -10.87 -3.47
CA GLU A 218 7.38 -9.52 -3.31
C GLU A 218 6.99 -9.33 -1.84
N ARG A 219 7.54 -8.34 -1.13
CA ARG A 219 7.18 -8.00 0.26
C ARG A 219 6.10 -6.93 0.27
N LEU A 220 4.91 -7.26 0.75
CA LEU A 220 3.76 -6.35 0.74
C LEU A 220 3.43 -5.80 2.13
N THR A 221 3.17 -4.49 2.19
CA THR A 221 2.79 -3.79 3.42
C THR A 221 1.68 -2.78 3.16
N LEU A 222 0.80 -2.61 4.14
CA LEU A 222 -0.01 -1.39 4.27
C LEU A 222 0.75 -0.42 5.19
N ALA A 223 1.08 0.76 4.68
CA ALA A 223 1.78 1.80 5.41
C ALA A 223 0.84 2.98 5.67
N MET A 224 0.80 3.42 6.93
CA MET A 224 0.03 4.58 7.37
C MET A 224 0.93 5.55 8.14
N TRP A 225 0.77 6.85 7.85
CA TRP A 225 1.39 7.93 8.61
C TRP A 225 0.31 8.75 9.30
N PHE A 226 0.62 9.20 10.51
CA PHE A 226 -0.28 9.99 11.33
C PHE A 226 0.43 11.26 11.81
N SER A 227 -0.31 12.36 11.83
CA SER A 227 0.18 13.68 12.21
C SER A 227 -0.87 14.40 13.05
N ARG A 228 -0.44 15.21 14.02
CA ARG A 228 -1.32 16.13 14.76
C ARG A 228 -1.65 17.41 13.98
N ASP A 229 -0.99 17.62 12.84
CA ASP A 229 -1.29 18.73 11.93
C ASP A 229 -2.39 18.30 10.94
N SER A 230 -3.61 18.77 11.20
CA SER A 230 -4.80 18.48 10.39
C SER A 230 -4.75 19.08 8.99
N ALA A 231 -3.83 20.00 8.68
CA ALA A 231 -3.62 20.47 7.30
C ALA A 231 -3.13 19.34 6.38
N HIS A 232 -2.62 18.25 6.96
CA HIS A 232 -2.13 17.08 6.23
C HIS A 232 -3.16 15.97 6.09
N ASP A 233 -4.35 16.13 6.67
CA ASP A 233 -5.40 15.12 6.68
C ASP A 233 -5.73 14.59 5.27
N GLU A 234 -5.56 13.28 5.10
CA GLU A 234 -5.82 12.56 3.86
C GLU A 234 -7.32 12.55 3.53
N ASP A 235 -8.20 12.48 4.54
CA ASP A 235 -9.64 12.35 4.34
C ASP A 235 -10.21 13.55 3.60
N THR A 236 -9.75 14.76 3.94
CA THR A 236 -10.15 16.00 3.24
C THR A 236 -9.83 15.92 1.74
N LYS A 237 -8.64 15.39 1.40
CA LYS A 237 -8.21 15.23 0.00
C LYS A 237 -9.01 14.15 -0.72
N LEU A 238 -9.24 13.01 -0.07
CA LEU A 238 -10.00 11.89 -0.64
C LEU A 238 -11.47 12.27 -0.85
N ILE A 239 -12.11 12.96 0.10
CA ILE A 239 -13.49 13.43 -0.04
C ILE A 239 -13.59 14.43 -1.19
N SER A 240 -12.62 15.34 -1.34
CA SER A 240 -12.57 16.27 -2.47
C SER A 240 -12.48 15.51 -3.80
N LEU A 241 -11.56 14.55 -3.93
CA LEU A 241 -11.40 13.71 -5.11
C LEU A 241 -12.67 12.90 -5.43
N LEU A 242 -13.26 12.24 -4.44
CA LEU A 242 -14.51 11.48 -4.60
C LEU A 242 -15.64 12.40 -5.05
N SER A 243 -15.74 13.60 -4.48
CA SER A 243 -16.80 14.57 -4.82
C SER A 243 -16.70 15.05 -6.26
N SER A 244 -15.48 15.27 -6.76
CA SER A 244 -15.23 15.67 -8.15
C SER A 244 -15.49 14.54 -9.15
N ASN A 245 -15.17 13.29 -8.79
CA ASN A 245 -15.31 12.13 -9.68
C ASN A 245 -16.69 11.45 -9.60
N MET A 246 -17.47 11.68 -8.54
CA MET A 246 -18.80 11.10 -8.33
C MET A 246 -19.85 12.21 -8.09
N PRO A 247 -20.36 12.88 -9.15
CA PRO A 247 -21.40 13.88 -8.99
C PRO A 247 -22.68 13.26 -8.41
N CYS A 248 -23.20 13.83 -7.32
CA CYS A 248 -24.48 13.43 -6.73
C CYS A 248 -25.65 13.82 -7.66
N SER A 249 -25.92 13.06 -8.71
CA SER A 249 -27.19 13.13 -9.48
C SER A 249 -27.17 12.16 -10.66
N SER A 250 -27.62 10.92 -10.46
CA SER A 250 -28.73 10.35 -11.23
C SER A 250 -29.07 8.96 -10.68
N SER A 251 -30.34 8.57 -10.76
CA SER A 251 -30.84 7.23 -10.41
C SER A 251 -30.29 6.11 -11.30
N LYS A 252 -29.39 6.43 -12.24
CA LYS A 252 -28.54 5.49 -12.98
C LYS A 252 -27.11 5.73 -12.51
N VAL A 253 -26.70 5.07 -11.43
CA VAL A 253 -25.26 4.84 -11.22
C VAL A 253 -24.82 4.00 -12.42
N SER A 254 -24.33 4.67 -13.47
CA SER A 254 -24.00 4.05 -14.74
C SER A 254 -22.97 2.94 -14.49
N GLU A 255 -23.12 1.80 -15.18
CA GLU A 255 -22.16 0.70 -15.14
C GLU A 255 -20.73 1.17 -15.46
N GLU A 256 -20.58 2.31 -16.14
CA GLU A 256 -19.32 3.03 -16.40
C GLU A 256 -18.53 3.44 -15.14
N LEU A 257 -19.18 3.62 -13.98
CA LEU A 257 -18.50 4.00 -12.73
C LEU A 257 -17.81 2.82 -12.02
N LEU A 258 -18.04 1.59 -12.48
CA LEU A 258 -17.47 0.38 -11.89
C LEU A 258 -16.21 -0.09 -12.63
N LEU A 259 -16.00 0.38 -13.85
CA LEU A 259 -14.96 -0.16 -14.73
C LEU A 259 -13.68 0.68 -14.59
N PRO A 260 -12.53 0.03 -14.29
CA PRO A 260 -11.30 0.75 -14.06
C PRO A 260 -10.83 1.46 -15.32
N LYS A 261 -10.08 2.55 -15.14
CA LYS A 261 -9.43 3.31 -16.22
C LYS A 261 -7.94 3.43 -15.90
N PRO A 262 -7.03 2.92 -16.75
CA PRO A 262 -5.60 3.05 -16.51
C PRO A 262 -5.18 4.52 -16.40
N ALA A 263 -4.19 4.79 -15.56
CA ALA A 263 -3.46 6.05 -15.60
C ALA A 263 -2.56 6.14 -16.87
N SER A 264 -1.76 7.20 -16.97
CA SER A 264 -0.77 7.29 -18.05
C SER A 264 0.19 6.09 -18.02
N SER A 265 0.53 5.57 -19.19
CA SER A 265 1.30 4.33 -19.37
C SER A 265 2.68 4.36 -18.71
N ASN A 266 3.30 5.54 -18.62
CA ASN A 266 4.57 5.73 -17.91
C ASN A 266 4.49 5.38 -16.40
N MET A 267 3.30 5.38 -15.80
CA MET A 267 3.08 4.96 -14.42
C MET A 267 3.17 3.44 -14.24
N TYR A 268 3.03 2.68 -15.33
CA TYR A 268 3.03 1.21 -15.32
C TYR A 268 4.29 0.62 -15.95
N TRP A 269 5.06 1.38 -16.73
CA TRP A 269 6.31 0.90 -17.32
C TRP A 269 7.43 0.83 -16.28
N PHE A 270 7.88 -0.37 -15.98
CA PHE A 270 8.97 -0.64 -15.05
C PHE A 270 10.26 -0.98 -15.78
N CYS A 271 11.35 -0.29 -15.40
CA CYS A 271 12.71 -0.55 -15.87
C CYS A 271 13.69 -0.48 -14.68
N PRO A 272 14.51 -1.51 -14.43
CA PRO A 272 15.43 -1.55 -13.28
C PRO A 272 16.51 -0.46 -13.29
N ASP A 273 17.06 -0.15 -14.46
CA ASP A 273 18.29 0.64 -14.55
C ASP A 273 18.06 2.16 -14.56
N GLN A 274 16.81 2.64 -14.54
CA GLN A 274 16.40 4.06 -14.64
C GLN A 274 17.01 4.87 -15.81
N GLU A 275 17.97 4.33 -16.56
CA GLU A 275 18.36 4.79 -17.87
C GLU A 275 17.22 4.47 -18.82
N GLN A 276 16.67 5.50 -19.47
CA GLN A 276 15.55 5.42 -20.40
C GLN A 276 15.96 4.71 -21.69
N ASN A 277 16.32 3.44 -21.60
CA ASN A 277 16.41 2.57 -22.76
C ASN A 277 15.08 1.84 -22.87
N GLU A 278 14.23 2.34 -23.78
CA GLU A 278 12.96 1.71 -24.14
C GLU A 278 13.12 0.25 -24.56
N GLU A 279 14.33 -0.21 -24.85
CA GLU A 279 14.66 -1.60 -25.18
C GLU A 279 14.60 -2.58 -24.00
N SER A 280 14.46 -2.10 -22.75
CA SER A 280 14.42 -2.94 -21.54
C SER A 280 13.22 -2.63 -20.65
N GLY A 281 12.78 -3.63 -19.88
CA GLY A 281 11.66 -3.50 -18.94
C GLY A 281 10.34 -4.12 -19.40
N PHE A 282 9.27 -3.73 -18.74
CA PHE A 282 7.92 -4.23 -18.99
C PHE A 282 6.84 -3.35 -18.39
N ASP A 283 5.63 -3.42 -18.96
CA ASP A 283 4.41 -2.95 -18.32
C ASP A 283 4.03 -3.90 -17.18
N ILE A 284 3.88 -3.39 -15.96
CA ILE A 284 3.62 -4.22 -14.77
C ILE A 284 2.26 -4.92 -14.79
N CYS A 285 1.26 -4.36 -15.46
CA CYS A 285 -0.06 -4.99 -15.55
C CYS A 285 0.03 -6.22 -16.45
N CYS A 286 0.61 -6.04 -17.64
CA CYS A 286 0.90 -7.11 -18.58
C CYS A 286 1.78 -8.19 -17.94
N ALA A 287 2.89 -7.80 -17.31
CA ALA A 287 3.80 -8.74 -16.65
C ALA A 287 3.08 -9.62 -15.61
N ARG A 288 2.20 -9.05 -14.79
CA ARG A 288 1.42 -9.84 -13.82
C ARG A 288 0.42 -10.79 -14.48
N ILE A 289 -0.23 -10.38 -15.57
CA ILE A 289 -1.12 -11.26 -16.36
C ILE A 289 -0.32 -12.44 -16.94
N TYR A 290 0.82 -12.16 -17.57
CA TYR A 290 1.67 -13.17 -18.20
C TYR A 290 2.30 -14.14 -17.20
N VAL A 291 2.77 -13.66 -16.05
CA VAL A 291 3.31 -14.50 -14.98
C VAL A 291 2.23 -15.38 -14.35
N ALA A 292 0.96 -14.93 -14.32
CA ALA A 292 -0.19 -15.74 -13.92
C ALA A 292 -0.60 -16.82 -14.94
N GLY A 293 0.08 -16.87 -16.11
CA GLY A 293 -0.15 -17.84 -17.17
C GLY A 293 -1.28 -17.46 -18.14
N PHE A 294 -1.73 -16.22 -18.13
CA PHE A 294 -2.65 -15.68 -19.13
C PHE A 294 -1.87 -14.86 -20.16
N ASP A 295 -2.43 -14.67 -21.33
CA ASP A 295 -1.93 -13.75 -22.33
C ASP A 295 -3.01 -12.72 -22.70
N VAL A 296 -2.59 -11.60 -23.30
CA VAL A 296 -3.48 -10.51 -23.73
C VAL A 296 -3.68 -10.59 -25.23
N TYR A 297 -4.92 -10.41 -25.68
CA TYR A 297 -5.30 -10.36 -27.08
C TYR A 297 -6.10 -9.08 -27.38
N SER A 298 -5.76 -8.41 -28.49
CA SER A 298 -6.52 -7.28 -29.03
C SER A 298 -6.92 -7.56 -30.49
N THR A 299 -8.16 -7.20 -30.82
CA THR A 299 -8.73 -7.36 -32.15
C THR A 299 -8.29 -6.27 -33.12
N GLU A 300 -7.78 -5.13 -32.63
CA GLU A 300 -7.42 -3.99 -33.47
C GLU A 300 -6.42 -4.40 -34.58
N GLU A 301 -6.83 -4.12 -35.82
CA GLU A 301 -6.17 -4.62 -37.04
C GLU A 301 -4.89 -3.87 -37.38
N GLU A 302 -4.64 -2.73 -36.73
CA GLU A 302 -3.51 -1.88 -37.03
C GLU A 302 -2.58 -1.72 -35.82
N LEU A 303 -1.48 -2.47 -35.84
CA LEU A 303 -0.23 -2.13 -35.15
C LEU A 303 0.41 -0.83 -35.72
N SER A 304 -0.39 0.05 -36.36
CA SER A 304 0.02 1.32 -36.96
C SER A 304 0.08 2.47 -35.95
N CYS A 305 -0.41 2.24 -34.72
CA CYS A 305 -0.37 3.26 -33.67
C CYS A 305 1.08 3.56 -33.29
N SER A 306 1.46 4.84 -33.37
CA SER A 306 2.78 5.33 -32.98
C SER A 306 3.04 5.21 -31.46
N ASP A 307 1.97 5.05 -30.66
CA ASP A 307 2.04 4.85 -29.22
C ASP A 307 1.31 3.55 -28.83
N PHE A 308 2.06 2.46 -28.77
CA PHE A 308 1.56 1.15 -28.38
C PHE A 308 0.90 1.14 -26.99
N SER A 309 1.18 2.13 -26.15
CA SER A 309 0.60 2.19 -24.82
C SER A 309 -0.89 2.55 -24.81
N GLU A 310 -1.43 3.06 -25.92
CA GLU A 310 -2.87 3.26 -26.11
C GLU A 310 -3.63 1.94 -26.23
N LEU A 311 -3.00 0.88 -26.76
CA LEU A 311 -3.64 -0.45 -26.91
C LEU A 311 -4.08 -1.04 -25.57
N LEU A 312 -3.36 -0.75 -24.48
CA LEU A 312 -3.69 -1.23 -23.15
C LEU A 312 -4.87 -0.48 -22.52
N GLN A 313 -5.27 0.65 -23.10
CA GLN A 313 -6.45 1.41 -22.70
C GLN A 313 -7.71 1.02 -23.49
N GLN A 314 -7.53 0.33 -24.62
CA GLN A 314 -8.61 -0.16 -25.45
C GLN A 314 -9.18 -1.48 -24.93
N PRO A 315 -10.40 -1.86 -25.36
CA PRO A 315 -10.96 -3.15 -25.03
C PRO A 315 -10.09 -4.31 -25.53
N LEU A 316 -9.93 -5.33 -24.69
CA LEU A 316 -9.07 -6.47 -24.95
C LEU A 316 -9.63 -7.75 -24.32
N GLN A 317 -9.09 -8.89 -24.74
CA GLN A 317 -9.49 -10.20 -24.25
C GLN A 317 -8.30 -10.93 -23.62
N LEU A 318 -8.61 -11.97 -22.84
CA LEU A 318 -7.60 -12.85 -22.24
C LEU A 318 -7.51 -14.16 -23.02
N ALA A 319 -6.29 -14.66 -23.15
CA ALA A 319 -6.01 -15.99 -23.69
C ALA A 319 -5.22 -16.82 -22.67
N ARG A 320 -5.27 -18.14 -22.82
CA ARG A 320 -4.41 -19.08 -22.07
C ARG A 320 -4.37 -20.42 -22.81
N SER A 321 -3.18 -20.99 -22.97
CA SER A 321 -3.00 -22.32 -23.61
C SER A 321 -3.71 -22.48 -24.96
N ASN A 322 -3.54 -21.52 -25.88
CA ASN A 322 -4.17 -21.46 -27.20
C ASN A 322 -5.71 -21.32 -27.20
N VAL A 323 -6.28 -20.96 -26.06
CA VAL A 323 -7.71 -20.76 -25.89
C VAL A 323 -7.98 -19.29 -25.59
N LEU A 324 -8.92 -18.69 -26.30
CA LEU A 324 -9.38 -17.31 -26.14
C LEU A 324 -10.65 -17.28 -25.28
N PHE A 325 -10.66 -16.38 -24.30
CA PHE A 325 -11.83 -16.05 -23.52
C PHE A 325 -12.60 -14.92 -24.22
N GLU A 326 -13.77 -15.21 -24.78
CA GLU A 326 -14.47 -14.26 -25.67
C GLU A 326 -15.03 -13.04 -24.94
N GLN A 327 -15.03 -13.00 -23.60
CA GLN A 327 -15.37 -11.78 -22.90
C GLN A 327 -14.31 -10.71 -23.12
N GLU A 328 -14.77 -9.57 -23.61
CA GLU A 328 -13.99 -8.36 -23.69
C GLU A 328 -13.95 -7.64 -22.33
N PHE A 329 -12.74 -7.26 -21.91
CA PHE A 329 -12.47 -6.37 -20.80
C PHE A 329 -12.20 -4.98 -21.34
N THR A 330 -12.65 -3.95 -20.63
CA THR A 330 -12.55 -2.55 -21.09
C THR A 330 -11.13 -2.04 -21.29
N ASN A 331 -10.13 -2.67 -20.66
CA ASN A 331 -8.70 -2.33 -20.74
C ASN A 331 -7.88 -3.35 -19.93
N VAL A 332 -6.56 -3.19 -19.95
CA VAL A 332 -5.62 -4.08 -19.24
C VAL A 332 -5.86 -4.11 -17.72
N LEU A 333 -6.29 -3.00 -17.12
CA LEU A 333 -6.49 -2.91 -15.67
C LEU A 333 -7.72 -3.72 -15.24
N HIS A 334 -8.79 -3.70 -16.05
CA HIS A 334 -9.96 -4.54 -15.84
C HIS A 334 -9.62 -6.04 -15.99
N ALA A 335 -8.86 -6.39 -17.03
CA ALA A 335 -8.40 -7.77 -17.22
C ALA A 335 -7.50 -8.25 -16.07
N LEU A 336 -6.57 -7.40 -15.60
CA LEU A 336 -5.70 -7.70 -14.46
C LEU A 336 -6.51 -7.90 -13.17
N GLN A 337 -7.50 -7.05 -12.89
CA GLN A 337 -8.40 -7.21 -11.74
C GLN A 337 -9.11 -8.57 -11.77
N ALA A 338 -9.57 -9.02 -12.94
CA ALA A 338 -10.19 -10.34 -13.10
C ALA A 338 -9.21 -11.49 -12.80
N VAL A 339 -7.99 -11.42 -13.35
CA VAL A 339 -6.94 -12.42 -13.10
C VAL A 339 -6.57 -12.47 -11.63
N GLN A 340 -6.30 -11.33 -11.00
CA GLN A 340 -5.90 -11.27 -9.60
C GLN A 340 -7.04 -11.66 -8.64
N PHE A 341 -8.29 -11.36 -8.99
CA PHE A 341 -9.44 -11.79 -8.19
C PHE A 341 -9.59 -13.32 -8.21
N TYR A 342 -9.40 -13.95 -9.38
CA TYR A 342 -9.35 -15.42 -9.49
C TYR A 342 -8.25 -16.03 -8.64
N LEU A 343 -7.04 -15.47 -8.69
CA LEU A 343 -5.92 -15.93 -7.86
C LEU A 343 -6.16 -15.73 -6.35
N TRP A 344 -6.94 -14.73 -5.97
CA TRP A 344 -7.28 -14.47 -4.57
C TRP A 344 -8.37 -15.41 -4.04
N LYS A 345 -9.49 -15.54 -4.76
CA LYS A 345 -10.63 -16.36 -4.30
C LYS A 345 -10.38 -17.85 -4.45
N GLY A 346 -9.51 -18.23 -5.39
CA GLY A 346 -9.30 -19.63 -5.72
C GLY A 346 -10.59 -20.30 -6.18
N THR A 347 -10.63 -21.62 -6.07
CA THR A 347 -11.78 -22.43 -6.48
C THR A 347 -12.68 -22.64 -5.27
N THR A 348 -13.69 -21.78 -5.08
CA THR A 348 -14.76 -22.04 -4.10
C THR A 348 -15.94 -22.71 -4.80
N PRO A 349 -16.18 -24.02 -4.60
CA PRO A 349 -17.22 -24.78 -5.30
C PRO A 349 -18.61 -24.60 -4.66
N GLU A 350 -18.94 -23.40 -4.19
CA GLU A 350 -20.24 -23.13 -3.56
C GLU A 350 -21.03 -22.12 -4.41
N ASP A 351 -22.17 -22.61 -4.92
CA ASP A 351 -23.22 -21.89 -5.66
C ASP A 351 -22.90 -21.43 -7.10
N SER A 352 -22.66 -22.39 -7.98
CA SER A 352 -22.69 -22.20 -9.44
C SER A 352 -24.11 -22.27 -10.05
N GLU A 353 -25.16 -21.83 -9.33
CA GLU A 353 -26.50 -21.68 -9.90
C GLU A 353 -26.68 -20.27 -10.49
N GLY A 354 -26.82 -20.20 -11.82
CA GLY A 354 -27.10 -18.94 -12.55
C GLY A 354 -25.89 -18.24 -13.20
N VAL A 355 -24.74 -18.92 -13.31
CA VAL A 355 -23.52 -18.40 -13.95
C VAL A 355 -23.77 -18.14 -15.44
N ARG A 356 -23.38 -16.95 -15.92
CA ARG A 356 -23.42 -16.64 -17.35
C ARG A 356 -22.39 -17.52 -18.05
N LYS A 357 -22.84 -18.41 -18.93
CA LYS A 357 -21.92 -19.16 -19.80
C LYS A 357 -21.22 -18.16 -20.72
N ARG A 358 -19.93 -17.95 -20.49
CA ARG A 358 -19.07 -17.17 -21.37
C ARG A 358 -18.47 -18.10 -22.41
N LYS A 359 -18.33 -17.57 -23.64
CA LYS A 359 -17.88 -18.36 -24.77
C LYS A 359 -16.35 -18.39 -24.79
N ILE A 360 -15.84 -19.53 -25.24
CA ILE A 360 -14.43 -19.84 -25.31
C ILE A 360 -14.18 -20.39 -26.71
N SER A 361 -13.07 -19.98 -27.35
CA SER A 361 -12.71 -20.42 -28.69
C SER A 361 -11.23 -20.76 -28.79
N LEU A 362 -10.87 -21.59 -29.77
CA LEU A 362 -9.46 -21.87 -30.07
C LEU A 362 -8.89 -20.72 -30.90
N LEU A 363 -7.69 -20.28 -30.53
CA LEU A 363 -6.95 -19.28 -31.29
C LEU A 363 -6.47 -19.88 -32.62
N SER A 364 -6.77 -19.19 -33.72
CA SER A 364 -6.15 -19.42 -35.03
C SER A 364 -4.65 -19.07 -35.00
N GLU A 365 -3.88 -19.54 -35.99
CA GLU A 365 -2.44 -19.24 -36.10
C GLU A 365 -2.17 -17.73 -36.17
N LEU A 366 -3.03 -16.97 -36.84
CA LEU A 366 -2.94 -15.51 -36.91
C LEU A 366 -3.10 -14.86 -35.53
N GLU A 367 -4.09 -15.31 -34.76
CA GLU A 367 -4.37 -14.79 -33.43
C GLU A 367 -3.27 -15.17 -32.43
N GLN A 368 -2.72 -16.39 -32.54
CA GLN A 368 -1.53 -16.78 -31.76
C GLN A 368 -0.33 -15.86 -32.05
N GLY A 369 -0.13 -15.50 -33.32
CA GLY A 369 0.88 -14.52 -33.72
C GLY A 369 0.65 -13.13 -33.10
N LYS A 370 -0.61 -12.68 -33.05
CA LYS A 370 -0.98 -11.41 -32.38
C LYS A 370 -0.69 -11.43 -30.88
N VAL A 371 -1.07 -12.52 -30.19
CA VAL A 371 -0.79 -12.71 -28.76
C VAL A 371 0.71 -12.67 -28.48
N ALA A 372 1.51 -13.39 -29.27
CA ALA A 372 2.97 -13.39 -29.13
C ALA A 372 3.57 -12.00 -29.36
N SER A 373 3.05 -11.25 -30.35
CA SER A 373 3.45 -9.87 -30.62
C SER A 373 3.17 -8.95 -29.42
N MET A 374 1.95 -8.98 -28.86
CA MET A 374 1.59 -8.19 -27.67
C MET A 374 2.50 -8.50 -26.49
N LYS A 375 2.81 -9.77 -26.26
CA LYS A 375 3.71 -10.18 -25.17
C LYS A 375 5.11 -9.62 -25.35
N SER A 376 5.68 -9.72 -26.55
CA SER A 376 7.02 -9.20 -26.85
C SER A 376 7.11 -7.68 -26.75
N MET A 377 5.99 -6.99 -26.99
CA MET A 377 5.90 -5.53 -26.96
C MET A 377 5.87 -4.98 -25.52
N PHE A 378 5.03 -5.57 -24.66
CA PHE A 378 4.80 -5.07 -23.30
C PHE A 378 5.65 -5.77 -22.23
N VAL A 379 6.25 -6.92 -22.53
CA VAL A 379 7.18 -7.62 -21.65
C VAL A 379 8.46 -7.98 -22.39
N LYS A 380 9.39 -7.03 -22.42
CA LYS A 380 10.70 -7.19 -23.08
C LYS A 380 11.62 -8.08 -22.27
N ASP A 381 11.55 -8.00 -20.94
CA ASP A 381 12.30 -8.86 -20.03
C ASP A 381 11.39 -9.85 -19.27
N ASN A 382 11.10 -10.98 -19.92
CA ASN A 382 10.28 -12.05 -19.35
C ASN A 382 10.94 -12.73 -18.15
N GLU A 383 12.27 -12.85 -18.14
CA GLU A 383 12.98 -13.49 -17.03
C GLU A 383 12.87 -12.66 -15.76
N LEU A 384 13.05 -11.34 -15.88
CA LEU A 384 12.92 -10.42 -14.77
C LEU A 384 11.48 -10.37 -14.24
N ALA A 385 10.49 -10.27 -15.13
CA ALA A 385 9.08 -10.31 -14.74
C ALA A 385 8.75 -11.58 -13.94
N ASN A 386 9.22 -12.75 -14.40
CA ASN A 386 9.08 -14.00 -13.67
C ASN A 386 9.80 -13.97 -12.32
N LYS A 387 11.06 -13.53 -12.27
CA LYS A 387 11.83 -13.45 -11.00
C LYS A 387 11.18 -12.49 -9.99
N MET A 388 10.45 -11.48 -10.45
CA MET A 388 9.81 -10.47 -9.60
C MET A 388 8.42 -10.87 -9.12
N PHE A 389 7.58 -11.43 -9.99
CA PHE A 389 6.16 -11.64 -9.70
C PHE A 389 5.74 -13.11 -9.56
N ARG A 390 6.62 -14.07 -9.88
CA ARG A 390 6.25 -15.48 -9.78
C ARG A 390 5.96 -15.84 -8.33
N ASP A 391 4.77 -16.38 -8.13
CA ASP A 391 4.35 -17.00 -6.88
C ASP A 391 4.21 -18.50 -7.12
N ASP A 392 5.18 -19.28 -6.65
CA ASP A 392 5.23 -20.73 -6.88
C ASP A 392 4.00 -21.45 -6.27
N LYS A 393 3.27 -20.81 -5.34
CA LYS A 393 2.04 -21.37 -4.75
C LYS A 393 0.86 -21.33 -5.73
N CYS A 394 0.81 -20.35 -6.64
CA CYS A 394 -0.25 -20.25 -7.64
C CYS A 394 -0.17 -21.34 -8.72
N CYS A 395 0.97 -22.03 -8.85
CA CYS A 395 1.19 -23.08 -9.84
C CYS A 395 0.68 -24.48 -9.42
N LEU A 396 0.13 -24.62 -8.21
CA LEU A 396 -0.25 -25.93 -7.64
C LEU A 396 -1.64 -26.43 -8.06
N HIS A 397 -2.48 -25.57 -8.64
CA HIS A 397 -3.82 -25.93 -9.08
C HIS A 397 -3.95 -25.91 -10.61
N GLU A 398 -4.60 -26.93 -11.15
CA GLU A 398 -4.96 -26.99 -12.57
C GLU A 398 -6.02 -25.92 -12.87
N PHE A 399 -5.80 -25.16 -13.94
CA PHE A 399 -6.67 -24.04 -14.30
C PHE A 399 -7.93 -24.50 -15.03
N ASP A 400 -9.09 -23.97 -14.65
CA ASP A 400 -10.36 -24.17 -15.36
C ASP A 400 -11.01 -22.84 -15.78
N TRP A 401 -11.42 -22.76 -17.05
CA TRP A 401 -12.13 -21.62 -17.60
C TRP A 401 -13.54 -21.44 -17.03
N ALA A 402 -14.20 -22.52 -16.59
CA ALA A 402 -15.51 -22.41 -15.97
C ALA A 402 -15.40 -21.72 -14.60
N GLU A 403 -14.40 -22.09 -13.79
CA GLU A 403 -14.08 -21.41 -12.53
C GLU A 403 -13.67 -19.95 -12.76
N PHE A 404 -12.84 -19.68 -13.78
CA PHE A 404 -12.49 -18.31 -14.13
C PHE A 404 -13.72 -17.46 -14.50
N THR A 405 -14.67 -18.05 -15.24
CA THR A 405 -15.96 -17.41 -15.59
C THR A 405 -16.76 -17.04 -14.33
N VAL A 406 -16.83 -17.95 -13.35
CA VAL A 406 -17.49 -17.70 -12.06
C VAL A 406 -16.80 -16.56 -11.31
N SER A 407 -15.47 -16.59 -11.26
CA SER A 407 -14.65 -15.57 -10.60
C SER A 407 -14.85 -14.18 -11.21
N VAL A 408 -15.03 -14.06 -12.54
CA VAL A 408 -15.35 -12.78 -13.17
C VAL A 408 -16.72 -12.26 -12.72
N ASP A 409 -17.75 -13.14 -12.65
CA ASP A 409 -19.06 -12.75 -12.11
C ASP A 409 -18.98 -12.32 -10.63
N GLU A 410 -18.15 -13.00 -9.83
CA GLU A 410 -17.93 -12.65 -8.44
C GLU A 410 -17.19 -11.33 -8.26
N LEU A 411 -16.20 -11.02 -9.10
CA LEU A 411 -15.54 -9.72 -9.12
C LEU A 411 -16.55 -8.59 -9.37
N GLU A 412 -17.47 -8.78 -10.32
CA GLU A 412 -18.53 -7.80 -10.58
C GLU A 412 -19.44 -7.63 -9.36
N ARG A 413 -19.88 -8.73 -8.72
CA ARG A 413 -20.72 -8.66 -7.51
C ARG A 413 -19.99 -7.99 -6.35
N TYR A 414 -18.73 -8.34 -6.15
CA TYR A 414 -17.85 -7.74 -5.15
C TYR A 414 -17.72 -6.23 -5.36
N SER A 415 -17.41 -5.81 -6.59
CA SER A 415 -17.27 -4.39 -6.96
C SER A 415 -18.59 -3.62 -6.78
N ARG A 416 -19.74 -4.19 -7.19
CA ARG A 416 -21.06 -3.57 -6.99
C ARG A 416 -21.42 -3.43 -5.52
N ARG A 417 -21.09 -4.43 -4.68
CA ARG A 417 -21.30 -4.37 -3.22
C ARG A 417 -20.51 -3.21 -2.60
N LEU A 418 -19.22 -3.11 -2.91
CA LEU A 418 -18.37 -2.04 -2.39
C LEU A 418 -18.80 -0.66 -2.91
N GLN A 419 -19.18 -0.56 -4.19
CA GLN A 419 -19.67 0.69 -4.76
C GLN A 419 -20.96 1.15 -4.06
N LYS A 420 -21.86 0.22 -3.73
CA LYS A 420 -23.07 0.54 -2.97
C LYS A 420 -22.71 1.10 -1.58
N GLU A 421 -21.77 0.48 -0.87
CA GLU A 421 -21.30 0.97 0.42
C GLU A 421 -20.70 2.38 0.30
N LEU A 422 -19.81 2.59 -0.67
CA LEU A 422 -19.20 3.90 -0.96
C LEU A 422 -20.25 4.98 -1.22
N VAL A 423 -21.21 4.72 -2.12
CA VAL A 423 -22.26 5.70 -2.47
C VAL A 423 -23.15 6.03 -1.28
N MET A 424 -23.45 5.04 -0.43
CA MET A 424 -24.26 5.25 0.78
C MET A 424 -23.51 6.06 1.85
N SER A 425 -22.19 5.88 1.98
CA SER A 425 -21.38 6.57 2.99
C SER A 425 -20.93 7.98 2.55
N LEU A 426 -20.76 8.23 1.25
CA LEU A 426 -20.21 9.48 0.72
C LEU A 426 -20.95 10.76 1.18
N PRO A 427 -22.29 10.83 1.25
CA PRO A 427 -22.97 12.02 1.77
C PRO A 427 -22.58 12.32 3.23
N HIS A 428 -22.45 11.28 4.05
CA HIS A 428 -22.07 11.45 5.43
C HIS A 428 -20.61 11.90 5.57
N TRP A 429 -19.70 11.30 4.79
CA TRP A 429 -18.30 11.74 4.76
C TRP A 429 -18.18 13.20 4.30
N LYS A 430 -18.95 13.62 3.29
CA LYS A 430 -19.01 15.03 2.86
C LYS A 430 -19.48 15.95 3.98
N THR A 431 -20.47 15.56 4.77
CA THR A 431 -20.96 16.40 5.87
C THR A 431 -19.96 16.48 7.02
N GLN A 432 -19.34 15.37 7.41
CA GLN A 432 -18.44 15.31 8.57
C GLN A 432 -16.98 15.63 8.24
N GLN A 433 -16.60 15.65 6.96
CA GLN A 433 -15.21 15.76 6.50
C GLN A 433 -14.27 14.66 7.04
N ILE A 434 -14.83 13.47 7.34
CA ILE A 434 -14.11 12.31 7.88
C ILE A 434 -14.56 11.07 7.11
N ILE A 435 -13.63 10.20 6.72
CA ILE A 435 -13.89 8.91 6.09
C ILE A 435 -13.73 7.81 7.13
N TYR A 436 -14.84 7.15 7.44
CA TYR A 436 -14.90 6.07 8.41
C TYR A 436 -15.91 5.02 7.98
N LYS A 437 -15.85 3.82 8.55
CA LYS A 437 -16.87 2.80 8.30
C LYS A 437 -18.14 3.13 9.08
N ALA A 438 -19.17 3.61 8.36
CA ALA A 438 -20.48 3.83 8.98
C ALA A 438 -21.07 2.50 9.47
N THR A 439 -21.45 2.44 10.75
CA THR A 439 -22.30 1.34 11.24
C THR A 439 -23.72 1.68 10.78
N LEU A 440 -24.11 1.20 9.60
CA LEU A 440 -25.45 1.40 9.05
C LEU A 440 -26.48 0.45 9.67
#